data_AF-A0A1G4I5M3-F1
#
_entry.id   AF-A0A1G4I5M3-F1
#
_cell.length_a   1.000
_cell.length_b   1.000
_cell.length_c   1.000
_cell.angle_alpha   90.00
_cell.angle_beta   90.00
_cell.angle_gamma   90.00
#
_symmetry.space_group_name_H-M   'P 1'
#
loop_
_entity.id
_entity.type
_entity.pdbx_description
1 polymer ?
#
loop_
_entity_poly.entity_id
_entity_poly.type
_entity_poly.pdbx_seq_one_letter_code
_entity_poly.pdbx_strand_id
1 'polypeptide(L)'
;MKASATADNRQTMCGATPATKGSKAGRNLATDALCLCATDSTATNTKVCTPATALTAASWANGQTDVKRQWQELADYCAKARSKEELTAENVRAAVAEFAREIKRPKGDDGKVSNALGLVHGTGASGCTGEKDSNKGACVYYGTTVDTAGLSSITWVANLESAANKLEAAEAAKQTVLSLQDQLLSLNQTLTHAAFMPEPPKEQQQNGKAALAATENRKKECETINKAAECKSNGNCKWDGGDAEDGNHCKLNTTAVEKQTTQTEGTGEQTSKCSDAPTEEECKKVEGKKPEVKNAVCGWIEVKCKDSSFLVHNKFFVCCCFYVYGIFLRIFT
;
A
#
# COMPACT_ATOMS: atom_id res chain seq x y z
N MET A 1 4.93 32.33 -3.71
CA MET A 1 6.32 32.81 -3.55
C MET A 1 6.27 34.26 -3.14
N LYS A 2 7.05 34.71 -2.14
CA LYS A 2 7.26 36.14 -1.89
C LYS A 2 8.67 36.46 -2.39
N ALA A 3 8.78 37.31 -3.41
CA ALA A 3 10.05 37.86 -3.87
C ALA A 3 10.44 39.01 -2.92
N SER A 4 11.69 39.01 -2.43
CA SER A 4 12.26 40.16 -1.73
C SER A 4 12.52 41.31 -2.71
N ALA A 5 12.23 42.54 -2.30
CA ALA A 5 12.08 43.73 -3.14
C ALA A 5 13.34 44.20 -3.90
N THR A 6 14.48 43.51 -3.81
CA THR A 6 15.73 43.96 -4.46
C THR A 6 16.58 42.88 -5.16
N ALA A 7 16.22 41.58 -5.14
CA ALA A 7 17.09 40.53 -5.72
C ALA A 7 16.40 39.25 -6.24
N ASP A 8 15.13 38.99 -5.90
CA ASP A 8 14.44 37.75 -6.28
C ASP A 8 13.71 37.93 -7.62
N ASN A 9 14.43 37.88 -8.74
CA ASN A 9 13.83 37.69 -10.06
C ASN A 9 13.70 36.17 -10.36
N ARG A 10 12.97 35.83 -11.44
CA ARG A 10 12.75 34.41 -11.81
C ARG A 10 14.07 33.66 -12.02
N GLN A 11 15.05 34.30 -12.65
CA GLN A 11 16.38 33.74 -12.84
C GLN A 11 17.04 33.33 -11.51
N THR A 12 17.09 34.22 -10.51
CA THR A 12 17.67 33.90 -9.19
C THR A 12 16.88 32.81 -8.47
N MET A 13 15.56 32.80 -8.59
CA MET A 13 14.70 31.83 -7.89
C MET A 13 14.75 30.43 -8.51
N CYS A 14 14.82 30.35 -9.83
CA CYS A 14 14.68 29.12 -10.60
C CYS A 14 16.03 28.53 -11.04
N GLY A 15 17.08 29.35 -11.14
CA GLY A 15 18.45 28.93 -11.48
C GLY A 15 19.16 29.98 -12.32
N ALA A 16 20.18 30.63 -11.76
CA ALA A 16 20.78 31.79 -12.41
C ALA A 16 21.70 31.43 -13.58
N THR A 17 22.34 30.26 -13.46
CA THR A 17 23.24 29.65 -14.44
C THR A 17 23.15 28.12 -14.32
N PRO A 18 23.73 27.34 -15.23
CA PRO A 18 23.81 25.88 -15.13
C PRO A 18 24.76 25.37 -14.03
N ALA A 19 25.34 26.27 -13.23
CA ALA A 19 26.19 25.95 -12.09
C ALA A 19 25.63 26.50 -10.76
N THR A 20 24.58 27.34 -10.80
CA THR A 20 24.03 28.02 -9.62
C THR A 20 22.58 27.61 -9.39
N LYS A 21 22.37 26.74 -8.39
CA LYS A 21 21.03 26.31 -7.95
C LYS A 21 20.10 27.51 -7.74
N GLY A 22 18.86 27.39 -8.20
CA GLY A 22 17.84 28.41 -7.92
C GLY A 22 17.55 28.53 -6.43
N SER A 23 17.43 29.76 -5.91
CA SER A 23 17.22 30.00 -4.48
C SER A 23 15.91 29.41 -3.92
N LYS A 24 14.96 29.09 -4.81
CA LYS A 24 13.68 28.43 -4.48
C LYS A 24 13.50 27.07 -5.16
N ALA A 25 14.43 26.66 -6.03
CA ALA A 25 14.39 25.38 -6.73
C ALA A 25 14.30 24.21 -5.74
N GLY A 26 13.29 23.36 -5.93
CA GLY A 26 13.11 22.14 -5.15
C GLY A 26 12.48 22.33 -3.77
N ARG A 27 12.10 23.55 -3.39
CA ARG A 27 11.45 23.80 -2.08
C ARG A 27 10.03 23.26 -2.01
N ASN A 28 9.26 23.41 -3.09
CA ASN A 28 7.90 22.90 -3.24
C ASN A 28 7.54 22.82 -4.72
N LEU A 29 6.64 21.89 -5.07
CA LEU A 29 6.24 21.64 -6.44
C LEU A 29 5.59 22.86 -7.10
N ALA A 30 4.86 23.69 -6.33
CA ALA A 30 4.21 24.89 -6.86
C ALA A 30 5.22 25.92 -7.39
N THR A 31 6.34 26.09 -6.68
CA THR A 31 7.43 27.00 -7.08
C THR A 31 8.11 26.49 -8.34
N ASP A 32 8.44 25.20 -8.39
CA ASP A 32 9.06 24.61 -9.58
C ASP A 32 8.12 24.68 -10.79
N ALA A 33 6.82 24.41 -10.59
CA ALA A 33 5.81 24.53 -11.64
C ALA A 33 5.68 25.98 -12.16
N LEU A 34 5.72 26.98 -11.28
CA LEU A 34 5.75 28.39 -11.70
C LEU A 34 7.03 28.73 -12.49
N CYS A 35 8.19 28.25 -12.04
CA CYS A 35 9.45 28.43 -12.76
C CYS A 35 9.41 27.87 -14.19
N LEU A 36 8.65 26.82 -14.43
CA LEU A 36 8.44 26.24 -15.77
C LEU A 36 7.35 26.98 -16.56
N CYS A 37 6.23 27.29 -15.92
CA CYS A 37 5.00 27.56 -16.63
C CYS A 37 4.57 29.02 -16.63
N ALA A 38 4.85 29.76 -15.55
CA ALA A 38 4.33 31.11 -15.42
C ALA A 38 4.93 32.03 -16.50
N THR A 39 4.19 33.08 -16.83
CA THR A 39 4.49 33.99 -17.94
C THR A 39 4.61 35.41 -17.41
N ASP A 40 5.54 36.19 -17.95
CA ASP A 40 5.61 37.61 -17.63
C ASP A 40 4.65 38.43 -18.49
N SER A 41 4.50 39.73 -18.16
CA SER A 41 3.65 40.66 -18.91
C SER A 41 4.09 40.90 -20.36
N THR A 42 5.30 40.51 -20.72
CA THR A 42 5.87 40.66 -22.07
C THR A 42 5.80 39.36 -22.88
N ALA A 43 5.31 38.27 -22.29
CA ALA A 43 5.22 36.97 -22.94
C ALA A 43 4.28 37.00 -24.15
N THR A 44 4.85 36.72 -25.33
CA THR A 44 4.09 36.56 -26.58
C THR A 44 3.42 35.20 -26.70
N ASN A 45 3.87 34.21 -25.91
CA ASN A 45 3.25 32.91 -25.76
C ASN A 45 2.93 32.63 -24.29
N THR A 46 1.64 32.52 -23.98
CA THR A 46 1.13 32.26 -22.62
C THR A 46 0.75 30.80 -22.36
N LYS A 47 0.94 29.93 -23.34
CA LYS A 47 0.61 28.49 -23.33
C LYS A 47 1.86 27.63 -23.15
N VAL A 48 2.68 27.94 -22.14
CA VAL A 48 4.02 27.36 -21.97
C VAL A 48 3.97 25.89 -21.53
N CYS A 49 3.07 25.56 -20.61
CA CYS A 49 2.97 24.20 -20.04
C CYS A 49 1.78 23.39 -20.56
N THR A 50 0.92 23.97 -21.39
CA THR A 50 -0.15 23.23 -22.05
C THR A 50 -0.69 24.02 -23.23
N PRO A 51 -0.99 23.37 -24.36
CA PRO A 51 -1.68 24.02 -25.48
C PRO A 51 -3.12 24.42 -25.14
N ALA A 52 -3.71 23.84 -24.09
CA ALA A 52 -5.12 24.00 -23.73
C ALA A 52 -5.41 25.25 -22.88
N THR A 53 -4.47 25.69 -22.06
CA THR A 53 -4.68 26.78 -21.10
C THR A 53 -3.60 27.85 -21.25
N ALA A 54 -4.03 29.05 -21.62
CA ALA A 54 -3.19 30.23 -21.51
C ALA A 54 -3.18 30.71 -20.06
N LEU A 55 -2.01 30.95 -19.49
CA LEU A 55 -1.90 31.60 -18.19
C LEU A 55 -2.02 33.11 -18.35
N THR A 56 -2.65 33.76 -17.38
CA THR A 56 -2.71 35.22 -17.38
C THR A 56 -1.31 35.78 -17.15
N ALA A 57 -0.78 36.52 -18.13
CA ALA A 57 0.53 37.14 -18.07
C ALA A 57 0.66 38.10 -16.88
N ALA A 58 1.76 38.02 -16.16
CA ALA A 58 1.91 38.65 -14.86
C ALA A 58 3.34 39.09 -14.59
N SER A 59 3.56 40.32 -14.12
CA SER A 59 4.90 40.68 -13.66
C SER A 59 5.30 39.81 -12.46
N TRP A 60 6.51 39.25 -12.53
CA TRP A 60 7.11 38.51 -11.43
C TRP A 60 7.61 39.42 -10.30
N ALA A 61 7.62 40.74 -10.55
CA ALA A 61 7.99 41.74 -9.55
C ALA A 61 6.97 41.80 -8.40
N ASN A 62 7.46 42.13 -7.20
CA ASN A 62 6.67 42.49 -6.03
C ASN A 62 5.68 41.43 -5.49
N GLY A 63 5.81 40.16 -5.87
CA GLY A 63 5.39 39.01 -5.07
C GLY A 63 3.97 38.97 -4.49
N GLN A 64 2.96 39.68 -5.03
CA GLN A 64 1.72 39.92 -4.26
C GLN A 64 0.36 39.45 -4.83
N THR A 65 0.08 39.35 -6.12
CA THR A 65 -1.26 38.84 -6.53
C THR A 65 -1.23 37.97 -7.77
N ASP A 66 -0.47 38.35 -8.79
CA ASP A 66 -0.59 37.71 -10.10
C ASP A 66 0.11 36.35 -10.18
N VAL A 67 1.28 36.17 -9.53
CA VAL A 67 1.93 34.85 -9.41
C VAL A 67 1.03 33.85 -8.65
N LYS A 68 0.22 34.33 -7.70
CA LYS A 68 -0.77 33.49 -7.01
C LYS A 68 -1.90 33.08 -7.95
N ARG A 69 -2.40 34.01 -8.78
CA ARG A 69 -3.41 33.71 -9.80
C ARG A 69 -2.89 32.69 -10.83
N GLN A 70 -1.68 32.89 -11.35
CA GLN A 70 -1.07 31.93 -12.28
C GLN A 70 -0.91 30.54 -11.67
N TRP A 71 -0.55 30.47 -10.38
CA TRP A 71 -0.55 29.20 -9.67
C TRP A 71 -1.94 28.58 -9.58
N GLN A 72 -2.98 29.36 -9.30
CA GLN A 72 -4.36 28.85 -9.25
C GLN A 72 -4.81 28.32 -10.61
N GLU A 73 -4.58 29.07 -11.68
CA GLU A 73 -4.89 28.64 -13.05
C GLU A 73 -4.16 27.33 -13.41
N LEU A 74 -2.87 27.23 -13.04
CA LEU A 74 -2.08 26.03 -13.26
C LEU A 74 -2.58 24.85 -12.42
N ALA A 75 -2.88 25.07 -11.14
CA ALA A 75 -3.39 24.05 -10.24
C ALA A 75 -4.76 23.51 -10.69
N ASP A 76 -5.64 24.38 -11.18
CA ASP A 76 -6.94 23.99 -11.73
C ASP A 76 -6.78 23.14 -13.00
N TYR A 77 -5.80 23.47 -13.84
CA TYR A 77 -5.45 22.63 -14.97
C TYR A 77 -4.88 21.28 -14.53
N CYS A 78 -3.94 21.26 -13.58
CA CYS A 78 -3.40 20.02 -13.01
C CYS A 78 -4.51 19.12 -12.46
N ALA A 79 -5.51 19.68 -11.79
CA ALA A 79 -6.63 18.93 -11.23
C ALA A 79 -7.47 18.25 -12.32
N LYS A 80 -7.66 18.92 -13.46
CA LYS A 80 -8.38 18.37 -14.63
C LYS A 80 -7.55 17.33 -15.41
N ALA A 81 -6.24 17.49 -15.45
CA ALA A 81 -5.31 16.62 -16.17
C ALA A 81 -4.81 15.42 -15.36
N ARG A 82 -5.22 15.33 -14.09
CA ARG A 82 -4.75 14.32 -13.13
C ARG A 82 -5.02 12.89 -13.61
N SER A 83 -4.06 12.00 -13.38
CA SER A 83 -4.28 10.55 -13.57
C SER A 83 -5.36 10.04 -12.61
N LYS A 84 -6.12 9.04 -13.05
CA LYS A 84 -7.11 8.32 -12.22
C LYS A 84 -6.46 7.23 -11.36
N GLU A 85 -5.14 7.11 -11.40
CA GLU A 85 -4.38 6.16 -10.58
C GLU A 85 -4.60 6.40 -9.08
N GLU A 86 -4.61 5.30 -8.33
CA GLU A 86 -4.69 5.29 -6.88
C GLU A 86 -3.37 5.79 -6.25
N LEU A 87 -3.41 6.27 -5.00
CA LEU A 87 -2.16 6.53 -4.27
C LEU A 87 -1.74 5.29 -3.57
N THR A 88 -0.69 4.75 -4.12
CA THR A 88 0.10 3.73 -3.49
C THR A 88 1.49 4.30 -3.29
N ALA A 89 2.24 3.71 -2.36
CA ALA A 89 3.65 4.03 -2.22
C ALA A 89 4.40 3.81 -3.56
N GLU A 90 4.00 2.79 -4.32
CA GLU A 90 4.51 2.47 -5.65
C GLU A 90 4.31 3.62 -6.64
N ASN A 91 3.08 4.13 -6.80
CA ASN A 91 2.80 5.20 -7.76
C ASN A 91 3.51 6.51 -7.41
N VAL A 92 3.67 6.81 -6.11
CA VAL A 92 4.47 7.97 -5.67
C VAL A 92 5.94 7.82 -6.05
N ARG A 93 6.53 6.64 -5.79
CA ARG A 93 7.94 6.37 -6.11
C ARG A 93 8.18 6.33 -7.62
N ALA A 94 7.23 5.79 -8.40
CA ALA A 94 7.29 5.82 -9.86
C ALA A 94 7.31 7.26 -10.39
N ALA A 95 6.47 8.14 -9.85
CA ALA A 95 6.45 9.56 -10.19
C ALA A 95 7.77 10.28 -9.85
N VAL A 96 8.37 9.98 -8.70
CA VAL A 96 9.70 10.50 -8.32
C VAL A 96 10.78 9.97 -9.26
N ALA A 97 10.73 8.71 -9.65
CA ALA A 97 11.69 8.10 -10.58
C ALA A 97 11.59 8.70 -11.99
N GLU A 98 10.39 9.01 -12.48
CA GLU A 98 10.22 9.77 -13.74
C GLU A 98 10.82 11.16 -13.64
N PHE A 99 10.52 11.89 -12.57
CA PHE A 99 11.12 13.19 -12.33
C PHE A 99 12.66 13.12 -12.31
N ALA A 100 13.22 12.09 -11.66
CA ALA A 100 14.65 11.85 -11.61
C ALA A 100 15.25 11.67 -13.01
N ARG A 101 14.59 10.90 -13.88
CA ARG A 101 15.01 10.73 -15.27
C ARG A 101 14.99 12.06 -16.00
N GLU A 102 13.91 12.83 -15.86
CA GLU A 102 13.74 14.10 -16.56
C GLU A 102 14.79 15.14 -16.19
N ILE A 103 15.18 15.22 -14.91
CA ILE A 103 16.22 16.17 -14.49
C ILE A 103 17.62 15.74 -14.91
N LYS A 104 17.84 14.45 -15.18
CA LYS A 104 19.12 13.90 -15.64
C LYS A 104 19.25 13.90 -17.16
N ARG A 105 18.17 14.10 -17.92
CA ARG A 105 18.25 14.23 -19.38
C ARG A 105 19.22 15.35 -19.74
N PRO A 106 20.14 15.13 -20.70
CA PRO A 106 20.97 16.18 -21.29
C PRO A 106 20.09 17.35 -21.80
N LYS A 107 20.41 18.57 -21.40
CA LYS A 107 19.75 19.81 -21.87
C LYS A 107 20.77 20.82 -22.36
N GLY A 108 20.29 21.82 -23.08
CA GLY A 108 21.12 22.78 -23.80
C GLY A 108 21.61 22.21 -25.14
N ASP A 109 22.16 23.08 -25.97
CA ASP A 109 22.60 22.75 -27.33
C ASP A 109 23.82 21.81 -27.31
N ASP A 110 24.63 21.86 -26.25
CA ASP A 110 25.79 20.96 -26.05
C ASP A 110 25.48 19.75 -25.15
N GLY A 111 24.24 19.63 -24.67
CA GLY A 111 23.78 18.53 -23.83
C GLY A 111 24.43 18.47 -22.44
N LYS A 112 25.12 19.52 -21.98
CA LYS A 112 25.87 19.48 -20.71
C LYS A 112 25.08 19.92 -19.50
N VAL A 113 23.88 20.46 -19.69
CA VAL A 113 23.04 20.90 -18.56
C VAL A 113 22.25 19.71 -18.03
N SER A 114 22.68 19.18 -16.89
CA SER A 114 21.98 18.18 -16.09
C SER A 114 21.41 18.80 -14.80
N ASN A 115 20.67 18.03 -14.01
CA ASN A 115 20.00 18.49 -12.78
C ASN A 115 19.05 19.67 -13.01
N ALA A 116 18.47 19.76 -14.21
CA ALA A 116 17.53 20.80 -14.58
C ALA A 116 16.22 20.16 -15.04
N LEU A 117 15.07 20.68 -14.60
CA LEU A 117 13.77 20.37 -15.19
C LEU A 117 13.40 21.45 -16.20
N GLY A 118 12.69 21.09 -17.28
CA GLY A 118 12.22 22.04 -18.30
C GLY A 118 13.12 22.13 -19.52
N LEU A 119 13.05 23.29 -20.18
CA LEU A 119 13.79 23.59 -21.41
C LEU A 119 14.95 24.52 -21.11
N VAL A 120 16.11 24.20 -21.67
CA VAL A 120 17.32 25.03 -21.62
C VAL A 120 17.83 25.17 -23.05
N HIS A 121 18.00 26.41 -23.52
CA HIS A 121 18.55 26.71 -24.84
C HIS A 121 20.03 27.08 -24.74
N GLY A 122 20.81 26.83 -25.80
CA GLY A 122 22.23 27.20 -25.82
C GLY A 122 22.99 26.50 -24.70
N THR A 123 23.90 27.20 -24.06
CA THR A 123 24.61 26.69 -22.87
C THR A 123 23.83 26.87 -21.58
N GLY A 124 22.67 27.54 -21.61
CA GLY A 124 21.92 27.93 -20.41
C GLY A 124 22.60 29.01 -19.55
N ALA A 125 23.66 29.66 -20.04
CA ALA A 125 24.44 30.65 -19.28
C ALA A 125 23.64 31.83 -18.71
N SER A 126 22.48 32.16 -19.30
CA SER A 126 21.56 33.20 -18.81
C SER A 126 20.45 32.66 -17.90
N GLY A 127 20.45 31.35 -17.63
CA GLY A 127 19.63 30.73 -16.60
C GLY A 127 18.15 30.58 -16.94
N CYS A 128 17.39 30.25 -15.89
CA CYS A 128 15.98 29.92 -15.95
C CYS A 128 15.12 31.18 -15.80
N THR A 129 15.01 31.96 -16.86
CA THR A 129 14.24 33.22 -16.90
C THR A 129 12.79 33.03 -17.33
N GLY A 130 12.42 31.86 -17.84
CA GLY A 130 11.10 31.63 -18.44
C GLY A 130 10.99 31.91 -19.94
N GLU A 131 12.08 32.33 -20.56
CA GLU A 131 12.12 32.67 -21.98
C GLU A 131 12.88 31.61 -22.78
N LYS A 132 12.42 31.35 -24.00
CA LYS A 132 13.17 30.58 -25.01
C LYS A 132 13.97 31.55 -25.88
N ASP A 133 15.11 32.00 -25.35
CA ASP A 133 16.05 32.91 -26.02
C ASP A 133 17.48 32.37 -25.85
N SER A 134 18.44 32.95 -26.57
CA SER A 134 19.84 32.53 -26.61
C SER A 134 20.42 32.39 -25.20
N ASN A 135 20.68 31.15 -24.78
CA ASN A 135 21.19 30.77 -23.46
C ASN A 135 20.23 30.89 -22.27
N LYS A 136 18.92 31.09 -22.49
CA LYS A 136 17.87 31.14 -21.46
C LYS A 136 17.00 29.88 -21.48
N GLY A 137 16.13 29.73 -20.50
CA GLY A 137 15.18 28.62 -20.46
C GLY A 137 13.97 28.84 -19.56
N ALA A 138 12.89 28.13 -19.89
CA ALA A 138 11.79 27.84 -18.97
C ALA A 138 12.15 26.58 -18.19
N CYS A 139 12.89 26.75 -17.10
CA CYS A 139 13.51 25.65 -16.38
C CYS A 139 13.56 25.85 -14.85
N VAL A 140 13.98 24.80 -14.15
CA VAL A 140 14.37 24.82 -12.74
C VAL A 140 15.70 24.08 -12.64
N TYR A 141 16.74 24.72 -12.09
CA TYR A 141 18.03 24.08 -11.86
C TYR A 141 18.23 23.76 -10.37
N TYR A 142 18.42 22.47 -10.07
CA TYR A 142 18.48 21.91 -8.72
C TYR A 142 19.90 21.89 -8.12
N GLY A 143 20.93 22.23 -8.90
CA GLY A 143 22.32 22.16 -8.47
C GLY A 143 22.91 20.76 -8.55
N THR A 144 24.23 20.68 -8.47
CA THR A 144 25.00 19.41 -8.53
C THR A 144 24.95 18.60 -7.25
N THR A 145 24.40 19.15 -6.15
CA THR A 145 24.22 18.39 -4.90
C THR A 145 23.33 17.15 -5.10
N VAL A 146 22.46 17.15 -6.12
CA VAL A 146 21.66 15.98 -6.50
C VAL A 146 22.55 14.79 -6.92
N ASP A 147 23.74 15.04 -7.46
CA ASP A 147 24.68 13.99 -7.89
C ASP A 147 25.36 13.29 -6.71
N THR A 148 25.58 14.00 -5.59
CA THR A 148 26.30 13.46 -4.42
C THR A 148 25.37 13.05 -3.29
N ALA A 149 24.35 13.85 -2.99
CA ALA A 149 23.39 13.60 -1.90
C ALA A 149 22.11 12.90 -2.38
N GLY A 150 21.95 12.70 -3.69
CA GLY A 150 20.74 12.13 -4.29
C GLY A 150 19.56 13.10 -4.33
N LEU A 151 18.41 12.56 -4.74
CA LEU A 151 17.16 13.33 -4.94
C LEU A 151 16.57 13.89 -3.64
N SER A 152 16.95 13.36 -2.48
CA SER A 152 16.51 13.86 -1.17
C SER A 152 16.99 15.30 -0.90
N SER A 153 18.01 15.78 -1.62
CA SER A 153 18.43 17.19 -1.63
C SER A 153 17.36 18.15 -2.20
N ILE A 154 16.34 17.61 -2.86
CA ILE A 154 15.14 18.31 -3.33
C ILE A 154 14.04 18.10 -2.28
N THR A 155 13.70 19.16 -1.55
CA THR A 155 12.81 19.09 -0.37
C THR A 155 11.45 18.48 -0.66
N TRP A 156 10.81 18.84 -1.77
CA TRP A 156 9.50 18.27 -2.09
C TRP A 156 9.58 16.79 -2.48
N VAL A 157 10.70 16.33 -3.05
CA VAL A 157 10.94 14.90 -3.33
C VAL A 157 11.12 14.14 -2.02
N ALA A 158 11.92 14.67 -1.09
CA ALA A 158 12.07 14.05 0.24
C ALA A 158 10.73 13.91 0.97
N ASN A 159 9.84 14.91 0.83
CA ASN A 159 8.49 14.85 1.40
C ASN A 159 7.61 13.78 0.72
N LEU A 160 7.71 13.61 -0.61
CA LEU A 160 6.99 12.56 -1.33
C LEU A 160 7.48 11.16 -0.93
N GLU A 161 8.79 10.96 -0.79
CA GLU A 161 9.36 9.69 -0.30
C GLU A 161 8.90 9.39 1.14
N SER A 162 8.87 10.41 2.01
CA SER A 162 8.31 10.26 3.36
C SER A 162 6.83 9.88 3.33
N ALA A 163 6.04 10.47 2.42
CA ALA A 163 4.64 10.12 2.23
C ALA A 163 4.47 8.68 1.71
N ALA A 164 5.30 8.25 0.76
CA ALA A 164 5.32 6.87 0.26
C ALA A 164 5.59 5.86 1.40
N ASN A 165 6.57 6.13 2.26
CA ASN A 165 6.85 5.28 3.42
C ASN A 165 5.65 5.18 4.39
N LYS A 166 4.92 6.29 4.60
CA LYS A 166 3.71 6.28 5.44
C LYS A 166 2.56 5.50 4.82
N LEU A 167 2.39 5.57 3.50
CA LEU A 167 1.38 4.79 2.77
C LEU A 167 1.67 3.29 2.88
N GLU A 168 2.93 2.91 2.74
CA GLU A 168 3.36 1.51 2.87
C GLU A 168 3.14 0.98 4.29
N ALA A 169 3.49 1.76 5.31
CA ALA A 169 3.22 1.40 6.70
C ALA A 169 1.71 1.29 7.00
N ALA A 170 0.89 2.17 6.42
CA ALA A 170 -0.56 2.12 6.55
C ALA A 170 -1.16 0.87 5.91
N GLU A 171 -0.68 0.47 4.72
CA GLU A 171 -1.14 -0.75 4.05
C GLU A 171 -0.71 -1.99 4.83
N ALA A 172 0.52 -2.05 5.34
CA ALA A 172 0.98 -3.15 6.18
C ALA A 172 0.15 -3.30 7.48
N ALA A 173 -0.17 -2.19 8.13
CA ALA A 173 -1.04 -2.18 9.31
C ALA A 173 -2.45 -2.66 8.98
N LYS A 174 -3.02 -2.25 7.84
CA LYS A 174 -4.31 -2.73 7.35
C LYS A 174 -4.32 -4.24 7.13
N GLN A 175 -3.28 -4.81 6.52
CA GLN A 175 -3.16 -6.27 6.34
C GLN A 175 -3.13 -7.02 7.67
N THR A 176 -2.46 -6.46 8.69
CA THR A 176 -2.45 -7.05 10.04
C THR A 176 -3.83 -7.02 10.68
N VAL A 177 -4.56 -5.91 10.55
CA VAL A 177 -5.94 -5.79 11.07
C VAL A 177 -6.86 -6.81 10.41
N LEU A 178 -6.76 -7.00 9.08
CA LEU A 178 -7.55 -8.01 8.36
C LEU A 178 -7.23 -9.43 8.85
N SER A 179 -5.94 -9.76 9.05
CA SER A 179 -5.56 -11.07 9.60
C SER A 179 -6.10 -11.31 11.01
N LEU A 180 -6.05 -10.30 11.88
CA LEU A 180 -6.61 -10.40 13.23
C LEU A 180 -8.13 -10.55 13.19
N GLN A 181 -8.80 -9.85 12.29
CA GLN A 181 -10.24 -9.99 12.08
C GLN A 181 -10.59 -11.43 11.67
N ASP A 182 -9.86 -12.02 10.74
CA ASP A 182 -10.09 -13.41 10.31
C ASP A 182 -9.86 -14.41 11.46
N GLN A 183 -8.84 -14.18 12.30
CA GLN A 183 -8.60 -14.98 13.50
C GLN A 183 -9.75 -14.87 14.51
N LEU A 184 -10.26 -13.65 14.77
CA LEU A 184 -11.40 -13.43 15.65
C LEU A 184 -12.67 -14.11 15.13
N LEU A 185 -12.92 -14.06 13.82
CA LEU A 185 -14.04 -14.75 13.19
C LEU A 185 -13.94 -16.27 13.36
N SER A 186 -12.74 -16.83 13.14
CA SER A 186 -12.47 -18.26 13.34
C SER A 186 -12.66 -18.70 14.80
N LEU A 187 -12.17 -17.90 15.76
CA LEU A 187 -12.38 -18.16 17.18
C LEU A 187 -13.86 -18.12 17.57
N ASN A 188 -14.62 -17.14 17.07
CA ASN A 188 -16.05 -17.04 17.33
C ASN A 188 -16.81 -18.26 16.77
N GLN A 189 -16.46 -18.72 15.57
CA GLN A 189 -17.04 -19.94 14.98
C GLN A 189 -16.72 -21.18 15.83
N THR A 190 -15.48 -21.30 16.31
CA THR A 190 -15.05 -22.41 17.16
C THR A 190 -15.79 -22.42 18.51
N LEU A 191 -15.94 -21.25 19.15
CA LEU A 191 -16.70 -21.11 20.40
C LEU A 191 -18.18 -21.42 20.21
N THR A 192 -18.75 -20.96 19.10
CA THR A 192 -20.15 -21.26 18.74
C THR A 192 -20.33 -22.77 18.55
N HIS A 193 -19.44 -23.42 17.81
CA HIS A 193 -19.46 -24.88 17.67
C HIS A 193 -19.32 -25.59 19.02
N ALA A 194 -18.44 -25.14 19.91
CA ALA A 194 -18.28 -25.71 21.24
C ALA A 194 -19.51 -25.52 22.15
N ALA A 195 -20.25 -24.42 21.99
CA ALA A 195 -21.45 -24.11 22.78
C ALA A 195 -22.71 -24.87 22.31
N PHE A 196 -22.77 -25.25 21.03
CA PHE A 196 -23.90 -25.98 20.44
C PHE A 196 -23.62 -27.46 20.19
N MET A 197 -22.41 -27.94 20.45
CA MET A 197 -22.16 -29.37 20.64
C MET A 197 -23.01 -29.84 21.82
N PRO A 198 -23.89 -30.85 21.64
CA PRO A 198 -24.46 -31.55 22.77
C PRO A 198 -23.33 -31.99 23.68
N GLU A 199 -23.52 -31.87 25.00
CA GLU A 199 -22.67 -32.59 25.93
C GLU A 199 -22.60 -34.04 25.42
N PRO A 200 -21.40 -34.57 25.10
CA PRO A 200 -21.30 -35.86 24.46
C PRO A 200 -22.10 -36.85 25.30
N PRO A 201 -22.92 -37.73 24.69
CA PRO A 201 -23.65 -38.74 25.43
C PRO A 201 -22.67 -39.37 26.44
N LYS A 202 -23.09 -39.54 27.70
CA LYS A 202 -22.22 -40.05 28.78
C LYS A 202 -21.50 -41.36 28.43
N GLU A 203 -21.93 -42.05 27.37
CA GLU A 203 -21.29 -43.21 26.75
C GLU A 203 -19.96 -42.90 26.02
N GLN A 204 -19.75 -41.69 25.48
CA GLN A 204 -18.47 -41.29 24.89
C GLN A 204 -17.44 -40.79 25.92
N GLN A 205 -17.87 -40.35 27.11
CA GLN A 205 -16.93 -40.06 28.21
C GLN A 205 -16.29 -41.33 28.81
N GLN A 206 -16.92 -42.49 28.66
CA GLN A 206 -16.29 -43.76 29.05
C GLN A 206 -15.20 -44.19 28.07
N ASN A 207 -15.33 -43.89 26.78
CA ASN A 207 -14.34 -44.32 25.78
C ASN A 207 -13.05 -43.48 25.80
N GLY A 208 -13.11 -42.18 26.08
CA GLY A 208 -11.89 -41.35 26.21
C GLY A 208 -11.06 -41.68 27.46
N LYS A 209 -11.72 -41.93 28.60
CA LYS A 209 -11.04 -42.35 29.84
C LYS A 209 -10.48 -43.77 29.73
N ALA A 210 -11.20 -44.68 29.06
CA ALA A 210 -10.71 -46.02 28.78
C ALA A 210 -9.56 -46.03 27.75
N ALA A 211 -9.59 -45.18 26.71
CA ALA A 211 -8.52 -45.06 25.73
C ALA A 211 -7.23 -44.45 26.33
N LEU A 212 -7.35 -43.45 27.21
CA LEU A 212 -6.21 -42.90 27.95
C LEU A 212 -5.64 -43.92 28.95
N ALA A 213 -6.50 -44.63 29.68
CA ALA A 213 -6.06 -45.70 30.60
C ALA A 213 -5.42 -46.88 29.85
N ALA A 214 -5.95 -47.27 28.69
CA ALA A 214 -5.39 -48.33 27.85
C ALA A 214 -4.06 -47.92 27.19
N THR A 215 -3.85 -46.62 26.91
CA THR A 215 -2.59 -46.11 26.37
C THR A 215 -1.53 -46.02 27.46
N GLU A 216 -1.88 -45.57 28.66
CA GLU A 216 -0.98 -45.55 29.82
C GLU A 216 -0.62 -46.97 30.29
N ASN A 217 -1.55 -47.92 30.29
CA ASN A 217 -1.25 -49.31 30.62
C ASN A 217 -0.32 -49.96 29.59
N ARG A 218 -0.57 -49.75 28.28
CA ARG A 218 0.33 -50.26 27.22
C ARG A 218 1.71 -49.62 27.24
N LYS A 219 1.80 -48.34 27.62
CA LYS A 219 3.08 -47.65 27.84
C LYS A 219 3.87 -48.30 28.98
N LYS A 220 3.22 -48.57 30.12
CA LYS A 220 3.84 -49.27 31.26
C LYS A 220 4.25 -50.69 30.90
N GLU A 221 3.44 -51.42 30.13
CA GLU A 221 3.79 -52.76 29.65
C GLU A 221 5.08 -52.74 28.81
N CYS A 222 5.21 -51.80 27.86
CA CYS A 222 6.45 -51.66 27.09
C CYS A 222 7.65 -51.28 27.97
N GLU A 223 7.48 -50.35 28.92
CA GLU A 223 8.55 -49.87 29.80
C GLU A 223 9.05 -50.93 30.82
N THR A 224 8.29 -52.03 31.03
CA THR A 224 8.76 -53.17 31.83
C THR A 224 9.64 -54.15 31.05
N ILE A 225 9.68 -54.05 29.72
CA ILE A 225 10.46 -54.94 28.87
C ILE A 225 11.89 -54.39 28.76
N ASN A 226 12.80 -55.06 29.47
CA ASN A 226 14.20 -54.65 29.53
C ASN A 226 15.10 -55.38 28.52
N LYS A 227 14.54 -56.19 27.62
CA LYS A 227 15.31 -56.93 26.60
C LYS A 227 14.92 -56.51 25.19
N ALA A 228 15.91 -56.26 24.34
CA ALA A 228 15.70 -55.77 22.99
C ALA A 228 14.88 -56.76 22.12
N ALA A 229 15.15 -58.07 22.23
CA ALA A 229 14.46 -59.10 21.44
C ALA A 229 12.97 -59.21 21.80
N GLU A 230 12.65 -59.17 23.09
CA GLU A 230 11.28 -59.23 23.61
C GLU A 230 10.50 -57.95 23.23
N CYS A 231 11.16 -56.79 23.29
CA CYS A 231 10.56 -55.51 22.88
C CYS A 231 10.23 -55.47 21.38
N LYS A 232 11.16 -55.93 20.54
CA LYS A 232 10.99 -55.96 19.07
C LYS A 232 9.96 -57.00 18.61
N SER A 233 9.75 -58.06 19.40
CA SER A 233 8.70 -59.05 19.14
C SER A 233 7.30 -58.58 19.54
N ASN A 234 7.19 -57.55 20.37
CA ASN A 234 5.91 -56.95 20.74
C ASN A 234 5.53 -55.88 19.71
N GLY A 235 4.58 -56.18 18.82
CA GLY A 235 4.15 -55.29 17.74
C GLY A 235 3.62 -53.92 18.19
N ASN A 236 3.32 -53.75 19.47
CA ASN A 236 2.85 -52.50 20.06
C ASN A 236 3.99 -51.64 20.66
N CYS A 237 5.20 -52.19 20.79
CA CYS A 237 6.36 -51.53 21.39
C CYS A 237 7.48 -51.31 20.36
N LYS A 238 8.41 -50.41 20.69
CA LYS A 238 9.58 -50.05 19.90
C LYS A 238 10.79 -49.92 20.82
N TRP A 239 11.89 -50.53 20.42
CA TRP A 239 13.18 -50.43 21.11
C TRP A 239 13.95 -49.19 20.63
N ASP A 240 14.34 -48.31 21.57
CA ASP A 240 15.13 -47.09 21.34
C ASP A 240 16.56 -47.21 21.91
N GLY A 241 17.03 -48.41 22.28
CA GLY A 241 18.32 -48.63 22.94
C GLY A 241 19.52 -48.82 21.99
N GLY A 242 19.33 -48.64 20.69
CA GLY A 242 20.37 -48.90 19.68
C GLY A 242 20.84 -50.35 19.71
N ASP A 243 22.15 -50.56 19.81
CA ASP A 243 22.82 -51.86 19.85
C ASP A 243 22.82 -52.51 21.25
N ALA A 244 22.25 -51.85 22.26
CA ALA A 244 22.10 -52.45 23.59
C ALA A 244 21.11 -53.63 23.53
N GLU A 245 21.54 -54.78 24.06
CA GLU A 245 20.72 -55.99 24.12
C GLU A 245 19.76 -55.98 25.33
N ASP A 246 20.14 -55.28 26.40
CA ASP A 246 19.38 -55.12 27.63
C ASP A 246 19.34 -53.65 28.10
N GLY A 247 18.29 -53.26 28.81
CA GLY A 247 18.09 -51.91 29.36
C GLY A 247 16.65 -51.39 29.22
N ASN A 248 16.32 -50.32 29.93
CA ASN A 248 14.97 -49.72 29.90
C ASN A 248 14.82 -48.77 28.68
N HIS A 249 14.81 -49.36 27.49
CA HIS A 249 14.74 -48.63 26.23
C HIS A 249 13.52 -49.01 25.37
N CYS A 250 12.61 -49.83 25.90
CA CYS A 250 11.40 -50.23 25.20
C CYS A 250 10.25 -49.25 25.47
N LYS A 251 9.70 -48.65 24.42
CA LYS A 251 8.64 -47.63 24.49
C LYS A 251 7.46 -47.99 23.60
N LEU A 252 6.29 -47.40 23.85
CA LEU A 252 5.10 -47.60 23.02
C LEU A 252 5.29 -47.08 21.59
N ASN A 253 4.85 -47.84 20.59
CA ASN A 253 4.86 -47.43 19.18
C ASN A 253 3.55 -46.70 18.82
N THR A 254 3.59 -45.37 18.76
CA THR A 254 2.41 -44.52 18.48
C THR A 254 1.83 -44.72 17.07
N THR A 255 2.69 -45.06 16.09
CA THR A 255 2.29 -45.25 14.68
C THR A 255 1.43 -46.50 14.45
N ALA A 256 1.56 -47.53 15.30
CA ALA A 256 0.75 -48.74 15.24
C ALA A 256 -0.67 -48.49 15.81
N VAL A 257 -0.80 -47.55 16.74
CA VAL A 257 -2.04 -47.23 17.46
C VAL A 257 -2.98 -46.37 16.59
N GLU A 258 -2.43 -45.42 15.81
CA GLU A 258 -3.23 -44.51 14.99
C GLU A 258 -3.97 -45.21 13.83
N LYS A 259 -3.39 -46.29 13.26
CA LYS A 259 -3.99 -47.06 12.16
C LYS A 259 -5.32 -47.74 12.49
N GLN A 260 -5.70 -47.84 13.77
CA GLN A 260 -6.92 -48.51 14.20
C GLN A 260 -8.14 -47.59 14.28
N THR A 261 -7.98 -46.28 14.07
CA THR A 261 -8.98 -45.25 14.42
C THR A 261 -9.62 -44.51 13.24
N THR A 262 -9.17 -44.75 11.99
CA THR A 262 -9.46 -43.85 10.85
C THR A 262 -10.48 -44.36 9.82
N GLN A 263 -11.57 -44.98 10.26
CA GLN A 263 -12.75 -45.17 9.40
C GLN A 263 -13.98 -44.56 10.07
N THR A 264 -14.36 -43.35 9.65
CA THR A 264 -15.71 -42.93 9.19
C THR A 264 -15.75 -41.39 9.08
N GLU A 265 -15.75 -40.86 7.85
CA GLU A 265 -16.06 -39.46 7.51
C GLU A 265 -17.38 -39.39 6.69
N GLY A 266 -18.09 -38.26 6.80
CA GLY A 266 -19.27 -37.83 6.01
C GLY A 266 -20.55 -37.74 6.85
N THR A 267 -21.33 -36.64 6.91
CA THR A 267 -21.80 -35.73 5.84
C THR A 267 -22.36 -34.44 6.46
N GLY A 268 -22.25 -33.30 5.76
CA GLY A 268 -22.61 -31.96 6.26
C GLY A 268 -24.08 -31.53 6.12
N GLU A 269 -24.41 -30.35 6.66
CA GLU A 269 -25.72 -29.71 6.47
C GLU A 269 -25.67 -28.17 6.47
N GLN A 270 -26.48 -27.58 5.57
CA GLN A 270 -26.62 -26.16 5.20
C GLN A 270 -27.18 -25.26 6.31
N THR A 271 -26.85 -23.95 6.28
CA THR A 271 -27.82 -22.83 6.40
C THR A 271 -27.11 -21.49 6.08
N SER A 272 -27.48 -20.75 5.03
CA SER A 272 -28.53 -19.71 5.07
C SER A 272 -28.82 -19.19 3.63
N LYS A 273 -30.09 -18.89 3.35
CA LYS A 273 -30.67 -18.68 2.00
C LYS A 273 -30.63 -17.23 1.46
N CYS A 274 -29.77 -16.34 1.98
CA CYS A 274 -29.75 -14.95 1.50
C CYS A 274 -29.35 -14.82 0.01
N SER A 275 -28.53 -15.77 -0.49
CA SER A 275 -28.07 -15.80 -1.88
C SER A 275 -29.15 -16.11 -2.91
N ASP A 276 -30.32 -16.60 -2.47
CA ASP A 276 -31.40 -17.07 -3.34
C ASP A 276 -32.45 -15.98 -3.65
N ALA A 277 -32.31 -14.77 -3.09
CA ALA A 277 -33.24 -13.65 -3.32
C ALA A 277 -32.77 -12.75 -4.48
N PRO A 278 -33.43 -12.79 -5.66
CA PRO A 278 -32.99 -12.05 -6.85
C PRO A 278 -33.34 -10.56 -6.84
N THR A 279 -34.18 -10.09 -5.91
CA THR A 279 -34.61 -8.68 -5.83
C THR A 279 -34.42 -8.07 -4.44
N GLU A 280 -34.31 -6.73 -4.39
CA GLU A 280 -34.15 -5.98 -3.14
C GLU A 280 -35.34 -6.17 -2.18
N GLU A 281 -36.56 -6.30 -2.70
CA GLU A 281 -37.75 -6.51 -1.89
C GLU A 281 -37.79 -7.91 -1.26
N GLU A 282 -37.37 -8.94 -1.99
CA GLU A 282 -37.28 -10.31 -1.47
C GLU A 282 -36.15 -10.44 -0.45
N CYS A 283 -35.03 -9.74 -0.67
CA CYS A 283 -33.92 -9.68 0.27
C CYS A 283 -34.33 -9.13 1.65
N LYS A 284 -35.25 -8.15 1.68
CA LYS A 284 -35.78 -7.56 2.93
C LYS A 284 -36.79 -8.46 3.64
N LYS A 285 -37.36 -9.45 2.94
CA LYS A 285 -38.36 -10.40 3.46
C LYS A 285 -37.75 -11.71 3.97
N VAL A 286 -36.43 -11.91 3.86
CA VAL A 286 -35.78 -13.12 4.37
C VAL A 286 -35.86 -13.13 5.90
N GLU A 287 -36.67 -14.05 6.43
CA GLU A 287 -36.84 -14.26 7.86
C GLU A 287 -35.76 -15.23 8.39
N GLY A 288 -35.14 -14.87 9.51
CA GLY A 288 -34.03 -15.61 10.10
C GLY A 288 -33.56 -14.99 11.41
N LYS A 289 -32.64 -15.66 12.10
CA LYS A 289 -32.14 -15.19 13.40
C LYS A 289 -31.28 -13.93 13.20
N LYS A 290 -31.74 -12.79 13.72
CA LYS A 290 -31.04 -11.50 13.62
C LYS A 290 -29.82 -11.48 14.55
N PRO A 291 -28.64 -11.04 14.10
CA PRO A 291 -27.51 -10.80 15.00
C PRO A 291 -27.79 -9.58 15.90
N GLU A 292 -27.40 -9.65 17.18
CA GLU A 292 -27.74 -8.68 18.24
C GLU A 292 -27.36 -7.21 17.95
N VAL A 293 -26.54 -6.97 16.94
CA VAL A 293 -25.99 -5.64 16.60
C VAL A 293 -26.63 -5.06 15.32
N LYS A 294 -27.61 -5.72 14.68
CA LYS A 294 -28.23 -5.26 13.42
C LYS A 294 -29.74 -5.48 13.32
N ASN A 295 -30.40 -4.61 12.54
CA ASN A 295 -31.86 -4.58 12.40
C ASN A 295 -32.43 -5.58 11.37
N ALA A 296 -31.59 -6.28 10.59
CA ALA A 296 -32.00 -7.18 9.51
C ALA A 296 -31.06 -8.37 9.31
N VAL A 297 -31.60 -9.46 8.74
CA VAL A 297 -30.92 -10.76 8.50
C VAL A 297 -30.03 -10.69 7.25
N CYS A 298 -30.58 -10.23 6.12
CA CYS A 298 -29.84 -9.97 4.88
C CYS A 298 -29.87 -8.48 4.52
N GLY A 299 -28.95 -8.02 3.68
CA GLY A 299 -28.90 -6.66 3.14
C GLY A 299 -28.46 -6.63 1.69
N TRP A 300 -29.02 -5.69 0.93
CA TRP A 300 -28.75 -5.53 -0.50
C TRP A 300 -27.48 -4.68 -0.73
N ILE A 301 -26.50 -5.24 -1.44
CA ILE A 301 -25.25 -4.55 -1.78
C ILE A 301 -24.92 -4.85 -3.24
N GLU A 302 -24.69 -3.81 -4.04
CA GLU A 302 -24.19 -3.95 -5.43
C GLU A 302 -24.92 -5.07 -6.21
N VAL A 303 -26.25 -4.90 -6.35
CA VAL A 303 -27.16 -5.77 -7.11
C VAL A 303 -27.30 -7.23 -6.63
N LYS A 304 -26.86 -7.56 -5.41
CA LYS A 304 -27.06 -8.90 -4.82
C LYS A 304 -27.45 -8.83 -3.35
N CYS A 305 -28.27 -9.78 -2.91
CA CYS A 305 -28.62 -9.96 -1.51
C CYS A 305 -27.50 -10.72 -0.78
N LYS A 306 -27.03 -10.18 0.35
CA LYS A 306 -25.93 -10.75 1.14
C LYS A 306 -26.28 -10.80 2.63
N ASP A 307 -25.66 -11.71 3.35
CA ASP A 307 -25.79 -11.79 4.80
C ASP A 307 -25.27 -10.52 5.49
N SER A 308 -25.94 -10.19 6.59
CA SER A 308 -25.64 -9.01 7.40
C SER A 308 -24.22 -9.00 7.99
N SER A 309 -23.50 -10.11 8.00
CA SER A 309 -22.07 -10.22 8.36
C SER A 309 -21.15 -9.37 7.48
N PHE A 310 -21.44 -9.24 6.18
CA PHE A 310 -20.59 -8.52 5.22
C PHE A 310 -20.72 -7.00 5.29
N LEU A 311 -21.82 -6.48 5.85
CA LEU A 311 -22.07 -5.03 5.97
C LEU A 311 -21.17 -4.32 7.01
N VAL A 312 -20.42 -5.05 7.84
CA VAL A 312 -19.50 -4.46 8.84
C VAL A 312 -18.27 -3.84 8.15
N HIS A 313 -17.89 -4.32 6.96
CA HIS A 313 -16.62 -4.00 6.31
C HIS A 313 -16.57 -2.62 5.63
N ASN A 314 -17.71 -2.00 5.30
CA ASN A 314 -17.76 -0.86 4.37
C ASN A 314 -17.66 0.54 5.01
N LYS A 315 -17.49 0.63 6.34
CA LYS A 315 -17.56 1.92 7.06
C LYS A 315 -16.21 2.64 7.23
N PHE A 316 -15.12 2.08 6.73
CA PHE A 316 -13.75 2.59 6.97
C PHE A 316 -13.18 3.51 5.87
N PHE A 317 -13.93 3.83 4.80
CA PHE A 317 -13.34 4.42 3.58
C PHE A 317 -13.31 5.95 3.46
N VAL A 318 -13.60 6.73 4.52
CA VAL A 318 -13.71 8.20 4.41
C VAL A 318 -12.63 8.92 5.22
N CYS A 319 -11.40 9.00 4.70
CA CYS A 319 -10.45 10.09 5.03
C CYS A 319 -9.20 10.09 4.11
N CYS A 320 -9.30 10.55 2.86
CA CYS A 320 -8.12 10.84 2.03
C CYS A 320 -8.35 12.06 1.13
N CYS A 321 -7.78 13.21 1.50
CA CYS A 321 -7.69 14.40 0.64
C CYS A 321 -6.29 15.00 0.73
N PHE A 322 -5.36 14.63 -0.16
CA PHE A 322 -4.24 15.47 -0.62
C PHE A 322 -3.54 14.81 -1.81
N TYR A 323 -3.76 15.31 -3.03
CA TYR A 323 -3.14 14.72 -4.22
C TYR A 323 -2.93 15.67 -5.38
N VAL A 324 -1.72 15.65 -5.91
CA VAL A 324 -1.34 16.21 -7.20
C VAL A 324 -0.37 15.23 -7.84
N TYR A 325 -0.71 14.65 -9.00
CA TYR A 325 0.26 14.27 -10.04
C TYR A 325 -0.46 13.95 -11.36
N GLY A 326 0.01 14.56 -12.44
CA GLY A 326 -0.53 14.37 -13.78
C GLY A 326 -0.14 15.50 -14.73
N ILE A 327 1.15 15.79 -14.89
CA ILE A 327 1.64 16.72 -15.93
C ILE A 327 2.92 16.24 -16.64
N PHE A 328 3.72 15.32 -16.10
CA PHE A 328 5.06 15.05 -16.65
C PHE A 328 5.09 14.48 -18.08
N LEU A 329 4.02 13.85 -18.59
CA LEU A 329 4.04 13.17 -19.89
C LEU A 329 3.49 13.93 -21.10
N ARG A 330 2.96 15.15 -20.96
CA ARG A 330 2.36 15.90 -22.11
C ARG A 330 3.02 17.22 -22.46
N ILE A 331 4.12 17.58 -21.79
CA ILE A 331 4.87 18.81 -22.07
C ILE A 331 6.12 18.55 -22.94
N PHE A 332 6.60 17.30 -23.04
CA PHE A 332 7.91 17.00 -23.62
C PHE A 332 7.91 16.07 -24.85
N THR A 333 6.82 16.09 -25.63
CA THR A 333 6.80 15.69 -27.05
C THR A 333 6.25 16.83 -27.87
#